data_AF-A0A939QYW1-F1
#
_entry.id   AF-A0A939QYW1-F1
#
_cell.length_a   1.000
_cell.length_b   1.000
_cell.length_c   1.000
_cell.angle_alpha   90.00
_cell.angle_beta   90.00
_cell.angle_gamma   90.00
#
_symmetry.space_group_name_H-M   'P 1'
#
loop_
_entity.id
_entity.type
_entity.pdbx_description
1 polymer ?
#
loop_
_entity_poly.entity_id
_entity_poly.type
_entity_poly.pdbx_seq_one_letter_code
_entity_poly.pdbx_strand_id
1 'polypeptide(L)'
;MRNFIFVLFLFLGKLTGIAQNITLTDSLTKTPIFSATVCDADGNYIGRTDMNGNINLKKGCAYYVSHICYEPKKFIYDENTSVVMSPKNYTMPDLVVTAKMKKYYHCKVFFRNVQYVDSCMKYYIDGVREFFIDTKSRKVKAGNAYCRLFQTENKDIRQKPKTFLTIEINPGMAGMGKLSLYENTLKDKRKRIEGDIVYGDSMQIGRYEVYPDKKEIVLSSDLLYPKSYRKLNLLGYKYLRTEDNLTEVYNAEGTDSPTIFDLKSSNNCQHITFSYKKEFVWDVANEDMFFVVEREFTDAMEPTSNELMKQDYDKCYEIYPADEKTKNQLAGMKEVNHFSE
;
A
#
# COMPACT_ATOMS: atom_id res chain seq x y z
N MET A 1 -39.91 24.11 29.85
CA MET A 1 -39.57 23.11 28.81
C MET A 1 -39.13 23.73 27.48
N ARG A 2 -39.75 24.82 26.98
CA ARG A 2 -39.37 25.46 25.69
C ARG A 2 -37.94 26.02 25.64
N ASN A 3 -37.42 26.52 26.77
CA ASN A 3 -36.06 27.08 26.84
C ASN A 3 -34.96 26.01 27.05
N PHE A 4 -35.32 24.76 27.34
CA PHE A 4 -34.35 23.67 27.56
C PHE A 4 -33.94 23.00 26.23
N ILE A 5 -34.83 23.01 25.23
CA ILE A 5 -34.58 22.46 23.88
C ILE A 5 -33.59 23.35 23.10
N PHE A 6 -33.64 24.67 23.29
CA PHE A 6 -32.72 25.60 22.62
C PHE A 6 -31.27 25.49 23.12
N VAL A 7 -31.07 25.19 24.41
CA VAL A 7 -29.73 24.98 24.98
C VAL A 7 -29.12 23.66 24.52
N LEU A 8 -29.94 22.62 24.30
CA LEU A 8 -29.49 21.34 23.75
C LEU A 8 -28.99 21.46 22.30
N PHE A 9 -29.68 22.26 21.47
CA PHE A 9 -29.24 22.56 20.08
C PHE A 9 -27.97 23.40 20.02
N LEU A 10 -27.79 24.35 20.95
CA LEU A 10 -26.56 25.16 21.04
C LEU A 10 -25.36 24.38 21.59
N PHE A 11 -25.60 23.32 22.38
CA PHE A 11 -24.53 22.40 22.81
C PHE A 11 -24.15 21.38 21.72
N LEU A 12 -25.11 20.93 20.91
CA LEU A 12 -24.86 20.05 19.76
C LEU A 12 -24.07 20.77 18.64
N GLY A 13 -24.26 22.09 18.46
CA GLY A 13 -23.52 22.88 17.47
C GLY A 13 -22.03 23.12 17.80
N LYS A 14 -21.58 22.80 19.02
CA LYS A 14 -20.15 22.85 19.41
C LYS A 14 -19.44 21.50 19.33
N LEU A 15 -20.18 20.43 19.06
CA LEU A 15 -19.63 19.09 18.94
C LEU A 15 -19.50 18.74 17.45
N THR A 16 -18.25 18.64 17.01
CA THR A 16 -17.76 18.12 15.73
C THR A 16 -17.84 19.07 14.53
N GLY A 17 -16.66 19.53 14.07
CA GLY A 17 -16.51 20.03 12.70
C GLY A 17 -16.84 18.89 11.75
N ILE A 18 -17.83 19.12 10.89
CA ILE A 18 -18.29 18.16 9.89
C ILE A 18 -17.10 17.82 8.97
N ALA A 19 -16.80 16.54 8.81
CA ALA A 19 -15.81 16.11 7.85
C ALA A 19 -16.32 16.46 6.44
N GLN A 20 -15.51 17.19 5.68
CA GLN A 20 -15.83 17.61 4.33
C GLN A 20 -15.06 16.77 3.33
N ASN A 21 -15.70 16.49 2.20
CA ASN A 21 -15.08 15.73 1.13
C ASN A 21 -14.05 16.60 0.39
N ILE A 22 -12.81 16.14 0.32
CA ILE A 22 -11.71 16.81 -0.39
C ILE A 22 -11.17 15.92 -1.50
N THR A 23 -10.69 16.50 -2.59
CA THR A 23 -10.09 15.76 -3.71
C THR A 23 -8.59 15.99 -3.75
N LEU A 24 -7.82 14.91 -3.79
CA LEU A 24 -6.38 14.92 -4.03
C LEU A 24 -6.10 14.76 -5.52
N THR A 25 -5.23 15.61 -6.07
CA THR A 25 -4.94 15.63 -7.52
C THR A 25 -3.44 15.66 -7.81
N ASP A 26 -3.06 15.09 -8.94
CA ASP A 26 -1.70 15.14 -9.48
C ASP A 26 -1.36 16.57 -9.95
N SER A 27 -0.16 17.05 -9.62
CA SER A 27 0.31 18.40 -9.97
C SER A 27 0.47 18.65 -11.48
N LEU A 28 0.79 17.63 -12.26
CA LEU A 28 1.04 17.65 -13.69
C LEU A 28 -0.24 17.37 -14.48
N THR A 29 -0.88 16.22 -14.23
CA THR A 29 -2.02 15.75 -15.03
C THR A 29 -3.35 16.30 -14.54
N LYS A 30 -3.39 16.83 -13.30
CA LYS A 30 -4.63 17.21 -12.58
C LYS A 30 -5.59 16.05 -12.37
N THR A 31 -5.17 14.82 -12.60
CA THR A 31 -6.01 13.64 -12.40
C THR A 31 -6.17 13.35 -10.91
N PRO A 32 -7.32 12.81 -10.48
CA PRO A 32 -7.49 12.41 -9.08
C PRO A 32 -6.55 11.27 -8.67
N ILE A 33 -6.02 11.35 -7.45
CA ILE A 33 -5.06 10.37 -6.90
C ILE A 33 -5.82 9.32 -6.09
N PHE A 34 -5.87 8.11 -6.62
CA PHE A 34 -6.50 6.97 -5.97
C PHE A 34 -5.61 6.36 -4.88
N SER A 35 -6.22 5.91 -3.78
CA SER A 35 -5.57 5.11 -2.73
C SER A 35 -4.39 5.77 -2.00
N ALA A 36 -4.39 7.09 -1.90
CA ALA A 36 -3.43 7.81 -1.06
C ALA A 36 -3.80 7.65 0.42
N THR A 37 -2.85 7.21 1.25
CA THR A 37 -3.01 7.08 2.70
C THR A 37 -2.94 8.45 3.36
N VAL A 38 -3.91 8.75 4.24
CA VAL A 38 -3.96 10.01 5.00
C VAL A 38 -3.94 9.74 6.49
N CYS A 39 -3.05 10.44 7.18
CA CYS A 39 -2.90 10.41 8.63
C CYS A 39 -3.08 11.82 9.22
N ASP A 40 -3.48 11.91 10.48
CA ASP A 40 -3.53 13.17 11.21
C ASP A 40 -2.15 13.67 11.68
N ALA A 41 -2.15 14.81 12.36
CA ALA A 41 -0.97 15.45 12.93
C ALA A 41 -0.13 14.50 13.82
N ASP A 42 -0.79 13.58 14.52
CA ASP A 42 -0.21 12.64 15.47
C ASP A 42 0.23 11.33 14.78
N GLY A 43 -0.19 11.12 13.53
CA GLY A 43 0.14 9.96 12.71
C GLY A 43 -0.86 8.83 12.86
N ASN A 44 -2.05 9.12 13.39
CA ASN A 44 -3.16 8.18 13.38
C ASN A 44 -3.74 8.11 11.97
N TYR A 45 -4.02 6.89 11.52
CA TYR A 45 -4.65 6.63 10.24
C TYR A 45 -6.06 7.22 10.22
N ILE A 46 -6.37 8.00 9.18
CA ILE A 46 -7.69 8.61 8.97
C ILE A 46 -8.48 7.85 7.90
N GLY A 47 -7.79 7.44 6.84
CA GLY A 47 -8.43 6.79 5.70
C GLY A 47 -7.56 6.86 4.45
N ARG A 48 -8.16 6.48 3.32
CA ARG A 48 -7.56 6.59 2.00
C ARG A 48 -8.47 7.32 1.03
N THR A 49 -7.88 7.88 -0.01
CA THR A 49 -8.66 8.44 -1.11
C THR A 49 -9.35 7.35 -1.92
N ASP A 50 -10.60 7.59 -2.28
CA ASP A 50 -11.34 6.74 -3.21
C ASP A 50 -10.84 6.89 -4.66
N MET A 51 -11.48 6.20 -5.59
CA MET A 51 -11.12 6.21 -7.02
C MET A 51 -11.24 7.57 -7.71
N ASN A 52 -11.99 8.49 -7.12
CA ASN A 52 -12.15 9.87 -7.55
C ASN A 52 -11.21 10.80 -6.77
N GLY A 53 -10.23 10.26 -6.05
CA GLY A 53 -9.28 11.00 -5.23
C GLY A 53 -9.89 11.61 -3.97
N ASN A 54 -11.08 11.16 -3.56
CA ASN A 54 -11.86 11.82 -2.52
C ASN A 54 -11.61 11.23 -1.13
N ILE A 55 -11.54 12.08 -0.10
CA ILE A 55 -11.48 11.68 1.31
C ILE A 55 -12.16 12.72 2.21
N ASN A 56 -12.80 12.27 3.30
CA ASN A 56 -13.48 13.15 4.25
C ASN A 56 -12.53 13.62 5.35
N LEU A 57 -12.21 14.93 5.39
CA LEU A 57 -11.32 15.53 6.39
C LEU A 57 -11.98 16.67 7.17
N LYS A 58 -11.49 16.92 8.39
CA LYS A 58 -11.99 17.96 9.29
C LYS A 58 -11.22 19.27 9.11
N LYS A 59 -11.95 20.37 8.90
CA LYS A 59 -11.39 21.72 8.75
C LYS A 59 -10.54 22.12 9.96
N GLY A 60 -9.42 22.81 9.69
CA GLY A 60 -8.50 23.35 10.69
C GLY A 60 -7.53 22.31 11.27
N CYS A 61 -7.58 21.06 10.81
CA CYS A 61 -6.68 20.01 11.24
C CYS A 61 -5.49 19.86 10.27
N ALA A 62 -4.33 19.48 10.81
CA ALA A 62 -3.15 19.15 10.02
C ALA A 62 -3.18 17.66 9.63
N TYR A 63 -2.81 17.39 8.39
CA TYR A 63 -2.79 16.05 7.80
C TYR A 63 -1.48 15.79 7.08
N TYR A 64 -1.14 14.51 6.99
CA TYR A 64 -0.04 13.98 6.20
C TYR A 64 -0.58 12.98 5.19
N VAL A 65 -0.09 13.05 3.96
CA VAL A 65 -0.48 12.15 2.87
C VAL A 65 0.74 11.42 2.35
N SER A 66 0.60 10.11 2.16
CA SER A 66 1.59 9.25 1.51
C SER A 66 0.96 8.46 0.37
N HIS A 67 1.72 8.31 -0.72
CA HIS A 67 1.37 7.44 -1.84
C HIS A 67 2.67 6.96 -2.50
N ILE A 68 2.64 5.79 -3.15
CA ILE A 68 3.84 5.19 -3.76
C ILE A 68 4.41 6.06 -4.90
N CYS A 69 3.53 6.64 -5.73
CA CYS A 69 3.89 7.46 -6.89
C CYS A 69 4.11 8.97 -6.60
N TYR A 70 3.84 9.46 -5.38
CA TYR A 70 3.85 10.91 -5.09
C TYR A 70 4.68 11.26 -3.86
N GLU A 71 5.32 12.42 -3.89
CA GLU A 71 6.05 12.95 -2.75
C GLU A 71 5.11 13.13 -1.54
N PRO A 72 5.53 12.74 -0.33
CA PRO A 72 4.72 12.93 0.87
C PRO A 72 4.36 14.40 1.06
N LYS A 73 3.11 14.69 1.46
CA LYS A 73 2.63 16.06 1.63
C LYS A 73 2.02 16.26 3.00
N LYS A 74 2.49 17.30 3.71
CA LYS A 74 1.84 17.85 4.89
C LYS A 74 0.99 19.06 4.50
N PHE A 75 -0.21 19.19 5.04
CA PHE A 75 -1.04 20.38 4.88
C PHE A 75 -1.97 20.58 6.07
N ILE A 76 -2.50 21.80 6.21
CA ILE A 76 -3.62 22.09 7.11
C ILE A 76 -4.84 22.24 6.22
N TYR A 77 -5.92 21.52 6.52
CA TYR A 77 -7.11 21.58 5.69
C TYR A 77 -7.95 22.82 5.99
N ASP A 78 -8.20 23.64 4.98
CA ASP A 78 -9.23 24.68 4.96
C ASP A 78 -10.09 24.60 3.69
N GLU A 79 -11.18 25.36 3.62
CA GLU A 79 -12.15 25.34 2.51
C GLU A 79 -11.55 25.79 1.16
N ASN A 80 -10.43 26.50 1.18
CA ASN A 80 -9.73 26.96 -0.03
C ASN A 80 -8.55 26.05 -0.39
N THR A 81 -8.32 24.99 0.37
CA THR A 81 -7.16 24.12 0.21
C THR A 81 -7.38 23.18 -0.97
N SER A 82 -6.64 23.41 -2.06
CA SER A 82 -6.46 22.41 -3.11
C SER A 82 -5.29 21.49 -2.74
N VAL A 83 -5.56 20.20 -2.51
CA VAL A 83 -4.53 19.23 -2.15
C VAL A 83 -3.92 18.62 -3.41
N VAL A 84 -2.91 19.31 -3.95
CA VAL A 84 -2.16 18.87 -5.13
C VAL A 84 -0.88 18.14 -4.72
N MET A 85 -0.62 16.93 -5.22
CA MET A 85 0.60 16.17 -4.93
C MET A 85 1.56 16.16 -6.13
N SER A 86 2.86 16.24 -5.83
CA SER A 86 3.92 16.18 -6.84
C SER A 86 4.31 14.73 -7.08
N PRO A 87 4.34 14.25 -8.34
CA PRO A 87 4.84 12.92 -8.64
C PRO A 87 6.29 12.75 -8.17
N LYS A 88 6.62 11.58 -7.64
CA LYS A 88 8.01 11.25 -7.33
C LYS A 88 8.83 11.13 -8.60
N ASN A 89 10.06 11.60 -8.54
CA ASN A 89 11.07 11.39 -9.55
C ASN A 89 12.05 10.34 -9.03
N TYR A 90 11.64 9.07 -9.05
CA TYR A 90 12.58 7.99 -8.79
C TYR A 90 13.45 7.77 -10.03
N THR A 91 14.71 8.20 -9.96
CA THR A 91 15.73 7.72 -10.91
C THR A 91 16.21 6.39 -10.38
N MET A 92 15.60 5.31 -10.86
CA MET A 92 16.15 3.97 -10.64
C MET A 92 17.47 3.89 -11.42
N PRO A 93 18.56 3.35 -10.86
CA PRO A 93 19.77 3.13 -11.63
C PRO A 93 19.42 2.31 -12.88
N ASP A 94 20.04 2.64 -14.02
CA ASP A 94 19.81 1.93 -15.28
C ASP A 94 19.95 0.42 -15.04
N LEU A 95 18.82 -0.28 -15.07
CA LEU A 95 18.76 -1.71 -14.81
C LEU A 95 19.33 -2.41 -16.05
N VAL A 96 20.61 -2.76 -16.01
CA VAL A 96 21.28 -3.49 -17.09
C VAL A 96 20.71 -4.90 -17.20
N VAL A 97 19.71 -5.08 -18.05
CA VAL A 97 19.24 -6.41 -18.44
C VAL A 97 20.25 -6.99 -19.43
N THR A 98 21.08 -7.94 -18.98
CA THR A 98 21.97 -8.65 -19.89
C THR A 98 21.15 -9.56 -20.82
N ALA A 99 21.31 -9.32 -22.13
CA ALA A 99 20.37 -9.68 -23.18
C ALA A 99 20.39 -11.17 -23.58
N LYS A 100 19.87 -12.05 -22.72
CA LYS A 100 19.24 -13.32 -23.14
C LYS A 100 18.27 -13.82 -22.06
N MET A 101 17.03 -14.09 -22.43
CA MET A 101 16.06 -14.71 -21.54
C MET A 101 16.57 -16.09 -21.12
N LYS A 102 16.89 -16.24 -19.83
CA LYS A 102 17.33 -17.50 -19.21
C LYS A 102 16.18 -18.22 -18.53
N LYS A 103 16.46 -19.31 -17.82
CA LYS A 103 15.44 -20.12 -17.14
C LYS A 103 14.67 -19.35 -16.06
N TYR A 104 15.32 -18.43 -15.36
CA TYR A 104 14.75 -17.64 -14.28
C TYR A 104 14.95 -16.14 -14.51
N TYR A 105 13.95 -15.37 -14.12
CA TYR A 105 14.07 -13.96 -13.81
C TYR A 105 14.29 -13.82 -12.31
N HIS A 106 15.47 -13.35 -11.92
CA HIS A 106 15.81 -13.05 -10.54
C HIS A 106 15.56 -11.55 -10.31
N CYS A 107 14.90 -11.20 -9.21
CA CYS A 107 14.78 -9.82 -8.79
C CYS A 107 14.87 -9.70 -7.27
N LYS A 108 15.45 -8.57 -6.85
CA LYS A 108 15.43 -8.13 -5.45
C LYS A 108 14.45 -6.98 -5.32
N VAL A 109 13.71 -6.97 -4.23
CA VAL A 109 12.80 -5.88 -3.89
C VAL A 109 13.18 -5.29 -2.55
N PHE A 110 13.13 -3.97 -2.44
CA PHE A 110 13.03 -3.28 -1.16
C PHE A 110 11.56 -3.11 -0.83
N PHE A 111 11.15 -3.51 0.37
CA PHE A 111 9.75 -3.51 0.76
C PHE A 111 9.50 -2.80 2.07
N ARG A 112 8.25 -2.36 2.24
CA ARG A 112 7.71 -1.85 3.49
C ARG A 112 6.31 -2.40 3.68
N ASN A 113 5.96 -2.71 4.92
CA ASN A 113 4.57 -2.86 5.31
C ASN A 113 4.30 -2.00 6.54
N VAL A 114 3.17 -1.29 6.49
CA VAL A 114 2.66 -0.52 7.62
C VAL A 114 1.29 -1.05 8.00
N GLN A 115 1.12 -1.39 9.27
CA GLN A 115 -0.15 -1.83 9.81
C GLN A 115 -0.60 -0.90 10.93
N TYR A 116 -1.82 -0.39 10.77
CA TYR A 116 -2.56 0.34 11.77
C TYR A 116 -3.63 -0.56 12.38
N VAL A 117 -3.78 -0.51 13.70
CA VAL A 117 -4.88 -1.13 14.45
C VAL A 117 -5.58 -0.07 15.27
N ASP A 118 -6.86 0.09 15.02
CA ASP A 118 -7.71 1.15 15.59
C ASP A 118 -7.06 2.53 15.41
N SER A 119 -6.65 2.81 14.18
CA SER A 119 -5.95 4.04 13.74
C SER A 119 -4.50 4.21 14.22
N CYS A 120 -4.02 3.41 15.16
CA CYS A 120 -2.66 3.51 15.70
C CYS A 120 -1.70 2.55 15.01
N MET A 121 -0.48 3.00 14.68
CA MET A 121 0.54 2.12 14.09
C MET A 121 0.90 0.99 15.07
N LYS A 122 0.62 -0.25 14.67
CA LYS A 122 0.92 -1.46 15.44
C LYS A 122 2.23 -2.10 15.00
N TYR A 123 2.39 -2.24 13.70
CA TYR A 123 3.59 -2.82 13.09
C TYR A 123 4.08 -1.95 11.94
N TYR A 124 5.39 -1.91 11.81
CA TYR A 124 6.06 -1.43 10.61
C TYR A 124 7.21 -2.39 10.31
N ILE A 125 7.30 -2.86 9.08
CA ILE A 125 8.43 -3.69 8.63
C ILE A 125 9.03 -3.02 7.40
N ASP A 126 10.36 -2.98 7.33
CA ASP A 126 11.07 -2.68 6.10
C ASP A 126 12.17 -3.71 5.86
N GLY A 127 12.55 -3.93 4.61
CA GLY A 127 13.52 -4.96 4.29
C GLY A 127 13.82 -5.11 2.81
N VAL A 128 14.70 -6.05 2.51
CA VAL A 128 14.94 -6.54 1.15
C VAL A 128 14.58 -8.02 1.05
N ARG A 129 14.06 -8.43 -0.10
CA ARG A 129 13.68 -9.82 -0.38
C ARG A 129 13.96 -10.19 -1.83
N GLU A 130 14.38 -11.43 -2.04
CA GLU A 130 14.62 -11.97 -3.37
C GLU A 130 13.45 -12.81 -3.90
N PHE A 131 13.28 -12.79 -5.21
CA PHE A 131 12.37 -13.67 -5.93
C PHE A 131 13.01 -14.24 -7.18
N PHE A 132 12.74 -15.52 -7.43
CA PHE A 132 13.07 -16.22 -8.65
C PHE A 132 11.77 -16.61 -9.36
N ILE A 133 11.59 -16.12 -10.59
CA ILE A 133 10.42 -16.39 -11.42
C ILE A 133 10.84 -17.26 -12.59
N ASP A 134 10.28 -18.46 -12.70
CA ASP A 134 10.51 -19.33 -13.86
C ASP A 134 9.93 -18.69 -15.13
N THR A 135 10.77 -18.50 -16.15
CA THR A 135 10.38 -17.71 -17.33
C THR A 135 9.31 -18.38 -18.19
N LYS A 136 9.15 -19.70 -18.09
CA LYS A 136 8.15 -20.48 -18.85
C LYS A 136 6.86 -20.67 -18.06
N SER A 137 6.97 -21.18 -16.84
CA SER A 137 5.83 -21.56 -16.00
C SER A 137 5.30 -20.41 -15.15
N ARG A 138 6.08 -19.34 -15.00
CA ARG A 138 5.81 -18.14 -14.19
C ARG A 138 5.67 -18.44 -12.69
N LYS A 139 6.13 -19.61 -12.24
CA LYS A 139 6.15 -19.96 -10.82
C LYS A 139 7.15 -19.06 -10.11
N VAL A 140 6.70 -18.42 -9.04
CA VAL A 140 7.51 -17.57 -8.17
C VAL A 140 8.01 -18.40 -7.00
N LYS A 141 9.32 -18.32 -6.73
CA LYS A 141 9.95 -18.84 -5.52
C LYS A 141 10.60 -17.67 -4.78
N ALA A 142 10.29 -17.50 -3.50
CA ALA A 142 11.00 -16.55 -2.67
C ALA A 142 12.41 -17.07 -2.35
N GLY A 143 13.41 -16.19 -2.40
CA GLY A 143 14.74 -16.43 -1.87
C GLY A 143 14.88 -15.84 -0.46
N ASN A 144 16.10 -15.45 -0.11
CA ASN A 144 16.42 -14.91 1.21
C ASN A 144 15.79 -13.53 1.41
N ALA A 145 15.73 -13.11 2.68
CA ALA A 145 15.31 -11.77 3.03
C ALA A 145 16.00 -11.29 4.31
N TYR A 146 16.20 -9.98 4.37
CA TYR A 146 16.58 -9.27 5.58
C TYR A 146 15.54 -8.18 5.86
N CYS A 147 15.09 -8.07 7.09
CA CYS A 147 14.15 -7.04 7.48
C CYS A 147 14.32 -6.56 8.93
N ARG A 148 13.84 -5.35 9.17
CA ARG A 148 13.61 -4.79 10.50
C ARG A 148 12.13 -4.75 10.76
N LEU A 149 11.71 -5.29 11.90
CA LEU A 149 10.34 -5.25 12.38
C LEU A 149 10.26 -4.30 13.57
N PHE A 150 9.41 -3.30 13.47
CA PHE A 150 9.05 -2.40 14.55
C PHE A 150 7.66 -2.77 15.06
N GLN A 151 7.53 -2.91 16.37
CA GLN A 151 6.27 -3.23 17.03
C GLN A 151 5.96 -2.21 18.12
N THR A 152 4.73 -1.68 18.11
CA THR A 152 4.26 -0.72 19.13
C THR A 152 4.39 -1.32 20.52
N GLU A 153 4.85 -0.54 21.50
CA GLU A 153 4.87 -0.98 22.90
C GLU A 153 3.54 -0.74 23.63
N ASN A 154 2.58 -0.07 22.98
CA ASN A 154 1.27 0.20 23.53
C ASN A 154 0.54 -1.11 23.87
N LYS A 155 0.30 -1.33 25.17
CA LYS A 155 -0.33 -2.54 25.70
C LYS A 155 -1.78 -2.68 25.25
N ASP A 156 -2.52 -1.60 25.06
CA ASP A 156 -3.92 -1.66 24.62
C ASP A 156 -4.05 -2.16 23.18
N ILE A 157 -3.01 -1.97 22.37
CA ILE A 157 -2.91 -2.48 21.00
C ILE A 157 -2.29 -3.90 20.97
N ARG A 158 -1.34 -4.18 21.87
CA ARG A 158 -0.68 -5.50 21.99
C ARG A 158 -1.53 -6.58 22.66
N GLN A 159 -2.32 -6.24 23.69
CA GLN A 159 -2.99 -7.19 24.58
C GLN A 159 -4.34 -7.70 24.07
N LYS A 160 -4.87 -7.16 22.97
CA LYS A 160 -6.08 -7.73 22.38
C LYS A 160 -5.81 -9.20 22.02
N PRO A 161 -6.67 -10.13 22.46
CA PRO A 161 -6.26 -11.48 22.86
C PRO A 161 -5.53 -12.25 21.75
N LYS A 162 -4.45 -12.94 22.15
CA LYS A 162 -3.80 -14.01 21.37
C LYS A 162 -4.78 -15.16 21.20
N THR A 163 -5.66 -15.06 20.22
CA THR A 163 -6.66 -16.09 19.96
C THR A 163 -6.11 -17.13 18.98
N PHE A 164 -6.38 -18.41 19.21
CA PHE A 164 -5.84 -19.61 18.51
C PHE A 164 -5.95 -19.65 16.97
N LEU A 165 -6.61 -18.67 16.34
CA LEU A 165 -6.77 -18.49 14.90
C LEU A 165 -6.23 -17.13 14.41
N THR A 166 -5.49 -16.40 15.25
CA THR A 166 -4.60 -15.36 14.75
C THR A 166 -3.57 -16.06 13.89
N ILE A 167 -3.81 -16.07 12.58
CA ILE A 167 -2.94 -15.28 11.72
C ILE A 167 -2.72 -14.00 12.53
N GLU A 168 -1.66 -13.97 13.35
CA GLU A 168 -1.07 -12.68 13.66
C GLU A 168 -1.00 -12.09 12.28
N ILE A 169 -1.72 -10.99 12.05
CA ILE A 169 -1.50 -10.21 10.86
C ILE A 169 -0.11 -9.59 11.10
N ASN A 170 0.90 -10.46 11.16
CA ASN A 170 2.28 -10.09 11.16
C ASN A 170 2.40 -9.34 9.84
N PRO A 171 3.02 -8.16 9.88
CA PRO A 171 3.18 -7.38 8.69
C PRO A 171 3.80 -8.30 7.64
N GLY A 172 3.13 -8.41 6.50
CA GLY A 172 3.50 -9.38 5.49
C GLY A 172 4.88 -9.02 4.96
N MET A 173 5.76 -10.03 4.84
CA MET A 173 6.89 -9.87 3.93
C MET A 173 6.35 -9.66 2.51
N ALA A 174 7.06 -8.90 1.68
CA ALA A 174 6.67 -8.69 0.29
C ALA A 174 6.30 -10.03 -0.38
N GLY A 175 5.14 -10.08 -1.01
CA GLY A 175 4.70 -11.19 -1.84
C GLY A 175 4.76 -10.81 -3.30
N MET A 176 5.00 -11.78 -4.18
CA MET A 176 4.95 -11.57 -5.62
C MET A 176 4.06 -12.62 -6.29
N GLY A 177 3.13 -12.13 -7.11
CA GLY A 177 2.20 -12.97 -7.86
C GLY A 177 2.83 -13.59 -9.10
N LYS A 178 2.16 -14.62 -9.63
CA LYS A 178 2.53 -15.28 -10.91
C LYS A 178 2.36 -14.35 -12.13
N LEU A 179 1.35 -13.49 -12.06
CA LEU A 179 0.93 -12.58 -13.12
C LEU A 179 0.91 -11.17 -12.54
N SER A 180 1.28 -10.19 -13.35
CA SER A 180 1.05 -8.77 -13.05
C SER A 180 -0.44 -8.46 -12.92
N LEU A 181 -0.76 -7.33 -12.28
CA LEU A 181 -2.12 -6.78 -12.27
C LEU A 181 -2.66 -6.56 -13.69
N TYR A 182 -1.82 -6.12 -14.64
CA TYR A 182 -2.20 -5.97 -16.04
C TYR A 182 -2.66 -7.30 -16.66
N GLU A 183 -1.83 -8.34 -16.54
CA GLU A 183 -2.16 -9.69 -17.03
C GLU A 183 -3.40 -10.27 -16.34
N ASN A 184 -3.55 -10.08 -15.03
CA ASN A 184 -4.73 -10.54 -14.29
C ASN A 184 -6.01 -9.81 -14.74
N THR A 185 -5.91 -8.52 -15.05
CA THR A 185 -7.01 -7.69 -15.54
C THR A 185 -7.47 -8.19 -16.91
N LEU A 186 -6.55 -8.41 -17.86
CA LEU A 186 -6.92 -8.87 -19.20
C LEU A 186 -7.37 -10.34 -19.25
N LYS A 187 -7.00 -11.15 -18.25
CA LYS A 187 -7.41 -12.55 -18.17
C LYS A 187 -8.84 -12.73 -17.66
N ASP A 188 -9.35 -11.83 -16.81
CA ASP A 188 -10.74 -11.87 -16.36
C ASP A 188 -11.64 -11.28 -17.44
N LYS A 189 -12.52 -12.10 -18.04
CA LYS A 189 -13.42 -11.68 -19.13
C LYS A 189 -14.40 -10.57 -18.75
N ARG A 190 -14.59 -10.31 -17.46
CA ARG A 190 -15.43 -9.20 -16.96
C ARG A 190 -14.65 -7.90 -16.90
N LYS A 191 -13.32 -7.94 -16.93
CA LYS A 191 -12.48 -6.77 -16.81
C LYS A 191 -11.95 -6.35 -18.18
N ARG A 192 -11.76 -5.04 -18.35
CA ARG A 192 -11.12 -4.45 -19.53
C ARG A 192 -10.51 -3.11 -19.20
N ILE A 193 -9.60 -2.66 -20.05
CA ILE A 193 -8.99 -1.33 -19.99
C ILE A 193 -9.49 -0.56 -21.20
N GLU A 194 -10.07 0.62 -20.98
CA GLU A 194 -10.56 1.52 -22.04
C GLU A 194 -10.04 2.93 -21.74
N GLY A 195 -9.15 3.44 -22.59
CA GLY A 195 -8.47 4.71 -22.32
C GLY A 195 -7.67 4.65 -21.02
N ASP A 196 -7.93 5.59 -20.10
CA ASP A 196 -7.27 5.67 -18.81
C ASP A 196 -8.02 4.95 -17.67
N ILE A 197 -9.05 4.17 -18.00
CA ILE A 197 -9.97 3.58 -17.03
C ILE A 197 -9.93 2.05 -17.09
N VAL A 198 -9.91 1.44 -15.91
CA VAL A 198 -10.13 -0.01 -15.75
C VAL A 198 -11.58 -0.25 -15.37
N TYR A 199 -12.26 -1.07 -16.17
CA TYR A 199 -13.65 -1.46 -15.95
C TYR A 199 -13.75 -2.91 -15.47
N GLY A 200 -14.73 -3.16 -14.60
CA GLY A 200 -15.29 -4.47 -14.29
C GLY A 200 -16.77 -4.47 -14.62
N ASP A 201 -17.18 -5.25 -15.62
CA ASP A 201 -18.45 -5.09 -16.35
C ASP A 201 -18.63 -3.62 -16.75
N SER A 202 -19.69 -2.93 -16.34
CA SER A 202 -19.91 -1.51 -16.61
C SER A 202 -19.36 -0.57 -15.52
N MET A 203 -18.77 -1.10 -14.44
CA MET A 203 -18.32 -0.32 -13.30
C MET A 203 -16.85 0.06 -13.46
N GLN A 204 -16.51 1.33 -13.23
CA GLN A 204 -15.13 1.73 -13.06
C GLN A 204 -14.58 1.08 -11.78
N ILE A 205 -13.43 0.42 -11.88
CA ILE A 205 -12.78 -0.27 -10.75
C ILE A 205 -11.33 0.15 -10.56
N GLY A 206 -10.82 1.04 -11.40
CA GLY A 206 -9.41 1.37 -11.40
C GLY A 206 -9.02 2.36 -12.49
N ARG A 207 -7.71 2.57 -12.64
CA ARG A 207 -7.11 3.50 -13.61
C ARG A 207 -5.90 2.89 -14.29
N TYR A 208 -5.68 3.28 -15.53
CA TYR A 208 -4.54 2.90 -16.35
C TYR A 208 -3.90 4.19 -16.88
N GLU A 209 -2.74 4.55 -16.37
CA GLU A 209 -2.07 5.80 -16.74
C GLU A 209 -0.75 5.47 -17.42
N VAL A 210 -0.50 6.12 -18.56
CA VAL A 210 0.76 6.02 -19.28
C VAL A 210 1.50 7.34 -19.11
N TYR A 211 2.76 7.26 -18.68
CA TYR A 211 3.65 8.40 -18.50
C TYR A 211 4.83 8.26 -19.48
N PRO A 212 4.70 8.75 -20.73
CA PRO A 212 5.73 8.58 -21.77
C PRO A 212 7.09 9.16 -21.38
N ASP A 213 7.11 10.34 -20.75
CA ASP A 213 8.34 11.02 -20.35
C ASP A 213 9.13 10.22 -19.29
N LYS A 214 8.41 9.48 -18.45
CA LYS A 214 9.00 8.60 -17.43
C LYS A 214 9.21 7.18 -17.94
N LYS A 215 8.67 6.86 -19.12
CA LYS A 215 8.59 5.50 -19.68
C LYS A 215 7.95 4.54 -18.66
N GLU A 216 6.82 4.95 -18.10
CA GLU A 216 6.10 4.19 -17.07
C GLU A 216 4.64 3.95 -17.46
N ILE A 217 4.13 2.79 -17.04
CA ILE A 217 2.70 2.49 -17.00
C ILE A 217 2.32 2.31 -15.54
N VAL A 218 1.27 2.97 -15.09
CA VAL A 218 0.69 2.82 -13.75
C VAL A 218 -0.70 2.21 -13.89
N LEU A 219 -0.94 1.11 -13.20
CA LEU A 219 -2.23 0.44 -13.18
C LEU A 219 -2.70 0.29 -11.74
N SER A 220 -3.88 0.81 -11.45
CA SER A 220 -4.55 0.65 -10.15
C SER A 220 -5.88 -0.05 -10.32
N SER A 221 -6.26 -0.94 -9.40
CA SER A 221 -7.56 -1.64 -9.42
C SER A 221 -8.02 -2.03 -8.01
N ASP A 222 -9.34 -1.97 -7.80
CA ASP A 222 -10.04 -2.62 -6.69
C ASP A 222 -10.12 -4.15 -6.93
N LEU A 223 -9.56 -4.93 -6.01
CA LEU A 223 -9.49 -6.39 -6.03
C LEU A 223 -10.69 -7.06 -5.35
N LEU A 224 -11.60 -6.30 -4.74
CA LEU A 224 -12.85 -6.81 -4.19
C LEU A 224 -13.90 -7.04 -5.28
N TYR A 225 -13.83 -6.30 -6.39
CA TYR A 225 -14.72 -6.46 -7.54
C TYR A 225 -14.87 -7.95 -7.95
N PRO A 226 -16.11 -8.44 -8.21
CA PRO A 226 -17.37 -7.69 -8.36
C PRO A 226 -18.10 -7.37 -7.05
N LYS A 227 -17.54 -7.71 -5.90
CA LYS A 227 -18.13 -7.38 -4.60
C LYS A 227 -17.49 -6.10 -4.08
N SER A 228 -18.15 -5.43 -3.14
CA SER A 228 -17.56 -4.33 -2.37
C SER A 228 -16.91 -4.80 -1.06
N TYR A 229 -16.98 -6.11 -0.76
CA TYR A 229 -16.39 -6.69 0.44
C TYR A 229 -16.12 -8.20 0.30
N ARG A 230 -15.20 -8.70 1.12
CA ARG A 230 -15.01 -10.14 1.38
C ARG A 230 -15.29 -10.43 2.84
N LYS A 231 -16.11 -11.46 3.11
CA LYS A 231 -16.49 -11.84 4.46
C LYS A 231 -16.21 -13.32 4.69
N LEU A 232 -15.63 -13.64 5.84
CA LEU A 232 -15.46 -15.01 6.33
C LEU A 232 -16.00 -15.07 7.77
N ASN A 233 -16.79 -16.10 8.07
CA ASN A 233 -17.22 -16.41 9.43
C ASN A 233 -16.80 -17.84 9.76
N LEU A 234 -16.06 -18.05 10.85
CA LEU A 234 -15.67 -19.39 11.29
C LEU A 234 -15.48 -19.38 12.80
N LEU A 235 -16.03 -20.37 13.52
CA LEU A 235 -15.81 -20.56 14.97
C LEU A 235 -15.96 -19.31 15.86
N GLY A 236 -16.94 -18.45 15.54
CA GLY A 236 -17.18 -17.19 16.27
C GLY A 236 -16.31 -16.01 15.86
N TYR A 237 -15.35 -16.22 14.95
CA TYR A 237 -14.61 -15.17 14.26
C TYR A 237 -15.41 -14.64 13.08
N LYS A 238 -15.36 -13.34 12.89
CA LYS A 238 -15.82 -12.67 11.67
C LYS A 238 -14.69 -11.83 11.12
N TYR A 239 -14.44 -12.02 9.84
CA TYR A 239 -13.51 -11.27 9.02
C TYR A 239 -14.32 -10.50 7.99
N LEU A 240 -14.06 -9.21 7.84
CA LEU A 240 -14.67 -8.37 6.82
C LEU A 240 -13.57 -7.50 6.20
N ARG A 241 -13.22 -7.74 4.94
CA ARG A 241 -12.37 -6.85 4.14
C ARG A 241 -13.26 -5.94 3.31
N THR A 242 -13.10 -4.64 3.48
CA THR A 242 -13.88 -3.57 2.83
C THR A 242 -13.07 -2.77 1.82
N GLU A 243 -11.74 -2.84 1.88
CA GLU A 243 -10.84 -2.27 0.87
C GLU A 243 -9.74 -3.28 0.51
N ASP A 244 -9.40 -3.35 -0.78
CA ASP A 244 -8.29 -4.16 -1.33
C ASP A 244 -7.84 -3.54 -2.66
N ASN A 245 -7.05 -2.47 -2.58
CA ASN A 245 -6.63 -1.68 -3.74
C ASN A 245 -5.19 -1.97 -4.08
N LEU A 246 -4.94 -2.46 -5.30
CA LEU A 246 -3.60 -2.75 -5.79
C LEU A 246 -3.22 -1.74 -6.86
N THR A 247 -2.05 -1.13 -6.70
CA THR A 247 -1.38 -0.30 -7.70
C THR A 247 -0.05 -0.95 -8.08
N GLU A 248 0.20 -1.14 -9.37
CA GLU A 248 1.47 -1.58 -9.93
C GLU A 248 2.01 -0.54 -10.90
N VAL A 249 3.32 -0.33 -10.86
CA VAL A 249 4.05 0.53 -11.80
C VAL A 249 4.99 -0.34 -12.60
N TYR A 250 5.00 -0.17 -13.93
CA TYR A 250 5.81 -0.94 -14.86
C TYR A 250 6.75 -0.06 -15.66
N ASN A 251 7.86 -0.62 -16.10
CA ASN A 251 8.70 -0.05 -17.14
C ASN A 251 7.97 -0.24 -18.49
N ALA A 252 7.73 0.86 -19.20
CA ALA A 252 7.02 0.90 -20.48
C ALA A 252 7.98 0.85 -21.69
N GLU A 253 9.29 0.68 -21.48
CA GLU A 253 10.26 0.61 -22.58
C GLU A 253 9.97 -0.55 -23.53
N GLY A 254 9.40 -0.22 -24.69
CA GLY A 254 9.18 -1.17 -25.78
C GLY A 254 7.99 -2.12 -25.58
N THR A 255 7.08 -1.85 -24.63
CA THR A 255 5.88 -2.67 -24.45
C THR A 255 4.65 -1.87 -24.04
N ASP A 256 3.54 -2.12 -24.75
CA ASP A 256 2.19 -1.66 -24.38
C ASP A 256 1.42 -2.73 -23.59
N SER A 257 2.08 -3.84 -23.24
CA SER A 257 1.50 -4.98 -22.54
C SER A 257 2.45 -5.46 -21.45
N PRO A 258 2.54 -4.72 -20.34
CA PRO A 258 3.49 -5.03 -19.28
C PRO A 258 3.18 -6.37 -18.62
N THR A 259 4.23 -7.02 -18.17
CA THR A 259 4.21 -8.31 -17.50
C THR A 259 4.86 -8.21 -16.12
N ILE A 260 4.86 -9.29 -15.34
CA ILE A 260 5.56 -9.31 -14.05
C ILE A 260 7.07 -8.97 -14.16
N PHE A 261 7.70 -9.16 -15.32
CA PHE A 261 9.12 -8.84 -15.54
C PHE A 261 9.36 -7.33 -15.71
N ASP A 262 8.31 -6.59 -16.04
CA ASP A 262 8.34 -5.16 -16.27
C ASP A 262 8.02 -4.39 -14.99
N LEU A 263 7.63 -5.08 -13.91
CA LEU A 263 7.24 -4.49 -12.64
C LEU A 263 8.40 -3.69 -12.04
N LYS A 264 8.14 -2.41 -11.73
CA LYS A 264 9.03 -1.50 -11.00
C LYS A 264 8.63 -1.41 -9.53
N SER A 265 7.34 -1.35 -9.24
CA SER A 265 6.85 -1.27 -7.86
C SER A 265 5.41 -1.72 -7.72
N SER A 266 5.01 -2.04 -6.49
CA SER A 266 3.64 -2.40 -6.15
C SER A 266 3.24 -1.78 -4.80
N ASN A 267 1.99 -1.34 -4.67
CA ASN A 267 1.36 -0.94 -3.42
C ASN A 267 -0.01 -1.63 -3.30
N ASN A 268 -0.22 -2.38 -2.22
CA ASN A 268 -1.49 -2.97 -1.87
C ASN A 268 -2.03 -2.39 -0.55
N CYS A 269 -3.17 -1.72 -0.65
CA CYS A 269 -3.85 -1.08 0.45
C CYS A 269 -5.09 -1.88 0.86
N GLN A 270 -5.15 -2.32 2.10
CA GLN A 270 -6.27 -3.10 2.64
C GLN A 270 -6.89 -2.45 3.86
N HIS A 271 -8.20 -2.65 4.00
CA HIS A 271 -8.95 -2.35 5.22
C HIS A 271 -9.76 -3.58 5.64
N ILE A 272 -9.55 -4.00 6.89
CA ILE A 272 -10.10 -5.24 7.41
C ILE A 272 -10.64 -5.00 8.81
N THR A 273 -11.92 -5.30 9.01
CA THR A 273 -12.52 -5.44 10.33
C THR A 273 -12.52 -6.90 10.76
N PHE A 274 -11.95 -7.17 11.93
CA PHE A 274 -12.04 -8.46 12.59
C PHE A 274 -12.91 -8.36 13.83
N SER A 275 -13.67 -9.41 14.12
CA SER A 275 -14.33 -9.52 15.43
C SER A 275 -14.40 -10.96 15.93
N TYR A 276 -14.39 -11.11 17.25
CA TYR A 276 -14.58 -12.40 17.92
C TYR A 276 -15.70 -12.30 18.94
N LYS A 277 -16.71 -13.17 18.80
CA LYS A 277 -17.87 -13.30 19.73
C LYS A 277 -18.56 -11.97 20.12
N LYS A 278 -18.40 -10.90 19.31
CA LYS A 278 -18.88 -9.53 19.56
C LYS A 278 -18.23 -8.78 20.75
N GLU A 279 -17.20 -9.35 21.36
CA GLU A 279 -16.50 -8.71 22.50
C GLU A 279 -15.32 -7.87 22.02
N PHE A 280 -14.63 -8.35 20.97
CA PHE A 280 -13.46 -7.68 20.41
C PHE A 280 -13.75 -7.32 18.96
N VAL A 281 -13.50 -6.06 18.62
CA VAL A 281 -13.47 -5.56 17.25
C VAL A 281 -12.09 -4.94 17.02
N TRP A 282 -11.46 -5.32 15.91
CA TRP A 282 -10.21 -4.74 15.44
C TRP A 282 -10.46 -4.10 14.09
N ASP A 283 -10.16 -2.82 13.99
CA ASP A 283 -10.10 -2.11 12.72
C ASP A 283 -8.64 -2.09 12.25
N VAL A 284 -8.34 -2.75 11.13
CA VAL A 284 -6.98 -2.94 10.64
C VAL A 284 -6.83 -2.31 9.26
N ALA A 285 -5.95 -1.32 9.14
CA ALA A 285 -5.50 -0.81 7.85
C ALA A 285 -4.08 -1.32 7.58
N ASN A 286 -3.86 -1.92 6.42
CA ASN A 286 -2.56 -2.45 6.00
C ASN A 286 -2.14 -1.78 4.69
N GLU A 287 -0.86 -1.44 4.56
CA GLU A 287 -0.25 -0.96 3.32
C GLU A 287 1.01 -1.79 3.06
N ASP A 288 0.99 -2.60 2.01
CA ASP A 288 2.12 -3.39 1.54
C ASP A 288 2.74 -2.72 0.32
N MET A 289 4.01 -2.30 0.42
CA MET A 289 4.72 -1.67 -0.68
C MET A 289 6.00 -2.42 -1.00
N PHE A 290 6.34 -2.54 -2.28
CA PHE A 290 7.70 -2.88 -2.66
C PHE A 290 8.15 -2.18 -3.94
N PHE A 291 9.47 -2.04 -4.06
CA PHE A 291 10.20 -1.46 -5.18
C PHE A 291 11.19 -2.52 -5.66
N VAL A 292 11.18 -2.84 -6.94
CA VAL A 292 12.20 -3.70 -7.55
C VAL A 292 13.50 -2.90 -7.61
N VAL A 293 14.56 -3.37 -6.97
CA VAL A 293 15.83 -2.64 -6.87
C VAL A 293 16.93 -3.27 -7.72
N GLU A 294 16.83 -4.57 -7.99
CA GLU A 294 17.73 -5.30 -8.87
C GLU A 294 16.94 -6.33 -9.68
N ARG A 295 17.36 -6.59 -10.92
CA ARG A 295 16.79 -7.65 -11.75
C ARG A 295 17.79 -8.19 -12.75
N GLU A 296 17.72 -9.49 -13.02
CA GLU A 296 18.54 -10.15 -14.02
C GLU A 296 17.87 -11.45 -14.52
N PHE A 297 18.33 -11.94 -15.66
CA PHE A 297 18.02 -13.30 -16.11
C PHE A 297 19.17 -14.25 -15.73
N THR A 298 18.83 -15.34 -15.05
CA THR A 298 19.77 -16.37 -14.54
C THR A 298 19.29 -17.79 -14.86
N ASP A 299 20.22 -18.75 -14.95
CA ASP A 299 19.90 -20.18 -15.12
C ASP A 299 19.82 -20.94 -13.79
N ALA A 300 20.34 -20.35 -12.71
CA ALA A 300 20.41 -20.93 -11.38
C ALA A 300 19.62 -20.10 -10.36
N MET A 301 19.04 -20.77 -9.36
CA MET A 301 18.43 -20.12 -8.20
C MET A 301 19.44 -20.11 -7.07
N GLU A 302 20.38 -19.18 -7.08
CA GLU A 302 21.39 -19.01 -6.04
C GLU A 302 20.98 -17.82 -5.16
N PRO A 303 20.45 -18.05 -3.94
CA PRO A 303 20.05 -16.97 -3.05
C PRO A 303 21.28 -16.17 -2.59
N THR A 304 21.13 -14.85 -2.47
CA THR A 304 22.17 -13.97 -1.94
C THR A 304 22.41 -14.28 -0.46
N SER A 305 23.67 -14.25 0.00
CA SER A 305 24.00 -14.52 1.40
C SER A 305 23.38 -13.48 2.35
N ASN A 306 23.20 -13.86 3.62
CA ASN A 306 22.61 -12.97 4.63
C ASN A 306 23.42 -11.66 4.80
N GLU A 307 24.75 -11.72 4.72
CA GLU A 307 25.62 -10.54 4.81
C GLU A 307 25.39 -9.58 3.65
N LEU A 308 25.27 -10.10 2.43
CA LEU A 308 25.00 -9.30 1.24
C LEU A 308 23.57 -8.74 1.26
N MET A 309 22.58 -9.51 1.73
CA MET A 309 21.21 -9.01 1.91
C MET A 309 21.15 -7.83 2.88
N LYS A 310 21.95 -7.85 3.95
CA LYS A 310 22.07 -6.70 4.87
C LYS A 310 22.75 -5.50 4.20
N GLN A 311 23.79 -5.70 3.40
CA GLN A 311 24.42 -4.60 2.65
C GLN A 311 23.47 -3.98 1.63
N ASP A 312 22.69 -4.81 0.94
CA ASP A 312 21.69 -4.34 -0.02
C ASP A 312 20.57 -3.59 0.69
N TYR A 313 20.17 -4.05 1.88
CA TYR A 313 19.26 -3.30 2.75
C TYR A 313 19.78 -1.90 3.07
N ASP A 314 21.02 -1.79 3.57
CA ASP A 314 21.59 -0.51 3.99
C ASP A 314 21.60 0.50 2.82
N LYS A 315 22.00 0.04 1.62
CA LYS A 315 21.93 0.84 0.37
C LYS A 315 20.49 1.25 0.03
N CYS A 316 19.56 0.29 0.06
CA CYS A 316 18.17 0.56 -0.31
C CYS A 316 17.50 1.52 0.68
N TYR A 317 17.82 1.45 1.97
CA TYR A 317 17.25 2.34 2.98
C TYR A 317 17.69 3.80 2.80
N GLU A 318 18.88 4.05 2.26
CA GLU A 318 19.34 5.40 1.90
C GLU A 318 18.57 5.96 0.69
N ILE A 319 18.31 5.13 -0.32
CA ILE A 319 17.59 5.53 -1.55
C ILE A 319 16.09 5.69 -1.25
N TYR A 320 15.56 4.80 -0.43
CA TYR A 320 14.18 4.77 0.01
C TYR A 320 14.16 4.93 1.53
N PRO A 321 14.29 6.16 2.05
CA PRO A 321 14.15 6.40 3.48
C PRO A 321 12.67 6.41 3.86
N ALA A 322 12.36 5.96 5.07
CA ALA A 322 11.06 6.27 5.68
C ALA A 322 10.90 7.79 5.77
N ASP A 323 9.68 8.29 5.57
CA ASP A 323 9.41 9.72 5.74
C ASP A 323 9.60 10.13 7.21
N GLU A 324 9.76 11.43 7.46
CA GLU A 324 10.03 11.98 8.78
C GLU A 324 8.94 11.61 9.81
N LYS A 325 7.67 11.57 9.38
CA LYS A 325 6.56 11.27 10.27
C LYS A 325 6.60 9.81 10.71
N THR A 326 6.81 8.90 9.77
CA THR A 326 7.03 7.48 10.04
C THR A 326 8.22 7.30 10.98
N LYS A 327 9.38 7.90 10.69
CA LYS A 327 10.58 7.83 11.56
C LYS A 327 10.29 8.27 13.01
N ASN A 328 9.54 9.34 13.18
CA ASN A 328 9.15 9.83 14.51
C ASN A 328 8.25 8.83 15.25
N GLN A 329 7.36 8.11 14.55
CA GLN A 329 6.56 7.04 15.16
C GLN A 329 7.42 5.84 15.54
N LEU A 330 8.35 5.43 14.66
CA LEU A 330 9.24 4.29 14.91
C LEU A 330 10.17 4.50 16.11
N ALA A 331 10.57 5.74 16.41
CA ALA A 331 11.41 6.07 17.57
C ALA A 331 10.79 5.66 18.92
N GLY A 332 9.46 5.55 18.99
CA GLY A 332 8.72 5.06 20.16
C GLY A 332 8.36 3.58 20.12
N MET A 333 8.87 2.82 19.14
CA MET A 333 8.55 1.41 18.92
C MET A 333 9.75 0.52 19.22
N LYS A 334 9.47 -0.75 19.54
CA LYS A 334 10.51 -1.75 19.73
C LYS A 334 10.95 -2.32 18.39
N GLU A 335 12.23 -2.20 18.06
CA GLU A 335 12.85 -2.83 16.89
C GLU A 335 13.26 -4.27 17.18
N VAL A 336 13.02 -5.15 16.20
CA VAL A 336 13.43 -6.56 16.17
C VAL A 336 13.98 -6.84 14.77
N ASN A 337 15.23 -7.27 14.69
CA ASN A 337 15.85 -7.65 13.41
C ASN A 337 15.57 -9.12 13.09
N HIS A 338 15.29 -9.41 11.82
CA HIS A 338 14.91 -10.75 11.38
C HIS A 338 15.53 -11.11 10.03
N PHE A 339 16.02 -12.34 9.93
CA PHE A 339 16.34 -13.02 8.69
C PHE A 339 15.34 -14.16 8.52
N SER A 340 14.75 -14.28 7.33
CA SER A 340 13.96 -15.46 6.99
C SER A 340 14.81 -16.40 6.13
N GLU A 341 15.03 -17.62 6.61
CA GLU A 341 15.63 -18.73 5.86
C GLU A 341 14.66 -19.36 4.85
#